data_AF-A0A0M9EDZ2-F1
#
_entry.id   AF-A0A0M9EDZ2-F1
#
_cell.length_a   1.000
_cell.length_b   1.000
_cell.length_c   1.000
_cell.angle_alpha   90.00
_cell.angle_beta   90.00
_cell.angle_gamma   90.00
#
_symmetry.space_group_name_H-M   'P 1'
#
loop_
_entity.id
_entity.type
_entity.pdbx_description
1 polymer ?
#
loop_
_entity_poly.entity_id
_entity_poly.type
_entity_poly.pdbx_seq_one_letter_code
_entity_poly.pdbx_strand_id
1 'polypeptide(L)'
;MIVLINPYFIALGIPILLLASGAVAKKIIRGSSWQRHDFFLGVEFTLATMSSALIYLFDLIKITSESTENTESMLTKFTATAAFIALIFFLLLYVLSMHQDWQKKDNSPNGQIIRLGIIANVIGAGLLAIFILFVKGV
;
A
#
# COMPACT_ATOMS: atom_id res chain seq x y z
N MET A 1 -1.75 19.70 -19.28
CA MET A 1 -3.15 19.25 -19.44
C MET A 1 -3.25 17.77 -19.82
N ILE A 2 -2.37 17.21 -20.66
CA ILE A 2 -2.38 15.80 -21.10
C ILE A 2 -2.17 14.78 -19.94
N VAL A 3 -1.32 15.11 -18.95
CA VAL A 3 -1.00 14.19 -17.83
C VAL A 3 -2.20 13.92 -16.91
N LEU A 4 -3.10 14.90 -16.74
CA LEU A 4 -4.30 14.76 -15.90
C LEU A 4 -5.42 13.94 -16.56
N ILE A 5 -5.26 13.55 -17.83
CA ILE A 5 -6.25 12.73 -18.55
C ILE A 5 -5.94 11.24 -18.42
N ASN A 6 -4.70 10.88 -18.04
CA ASN A 6 -4.30 9.48 -17.94
C ASN A 6 -4.88 8.85 -16.65
N PRO A 7 -5.76 7.83 -16.74
CA PRO A 7 -6.39 7.23 -15.57
C PRO A 7 -5.37 6.57 -14.63
N TYR A 8 -4.27 6.04 -15.16
CA TYR A 8 -3.19 5.45 -14.36
C TYR A 8 -2.45 6.51 -13.53
N PHE A 9 -2.29 7.72 -14.08
CA PHE A 9 -1.68 8.82 -13.34
C PHE A 9 -2.56 9.25 -12.16
N ILE A 10 -3.87 9.33 -12.35
CA ILE A 10 -4.81 9.65 -11.26
C ILE A 10 -4.83 8.52 -10.23
N ALA A 11 -4.97 7.28 -10.69
CA ALA A 11 -5.11 6.11 -9.84
C ALA A 11 -3.88 5.84 -8.97
N LEU A 12 -2.66 6.05 -9.49
CA LEU A 12 -1.41 5.84 -8.73
C LEU A 12 -0.88 7.13 -8.12
N GLY A 13 -0.89 8.23 -8.87
CA GLY A 13 -0.26 9.48 -8.48
C GLY A 13 -0.91 10.11 -7.26
N ILE A 14 -2.25 10.15 -7.20
CA ILE A 14 -2.95 10.76 -6.05
C ILE A 14 -2.66 9.98 -4.76
N PRO A 15 -2.84 8.64 -4.68
CA PRO A 15 -2.50 7.89 -3.48
C PRO A 15 -1.03 8.02 -3.06
N ILE A 16 -0.09 8.01 -4.02
CA ILE A 16 1.34 8.17 -3.72
C ILE A 16 1.62 9.55 -3.12
N LEU A 17 1.04 10.62 -3.67
CA LEU A 17 1.20 11.98 -3.14
C LEU A 17 0.59 12.12 -1.74
N LEU A 18 -0.60 11.56 -1.52
CA LEU A 18 -1.24 11.55 -0.21
C LEU A 18 -0.40 10.78 0.82
N LEU A 19 0.15 9.62 0.45
CA LEU A 19 1.00 8.85 1.35
C LEU A 19 2.35 9.54 1.61
N ALA A 20 2.91 10.21 0.61
CA ALA A 20 4.11 11.05 0.77
C ALA A 20 3.87 12.21 1.75
N SER A 21 2.65 12.75 1.84
CA SER A 21 2.29 13.75 2.86
C SER A 21 2.42 13.21 4.29
N GLY A 22 2.35 11.89 4.48
CA GLY A 22 2.61 11.22 5.75
C GLY A 22 4.03 11.46 6.28
N ALA A 23 5.04 11.55 5.40
CA ALA A 23 6.41 11.90 5.79
C ALA A 23 6.48 13.34 6.33
N VAL A 24 5.75 14.26 5.70
CA VAL A 24 5.63 15.65 6.17
C VAL A 24 4.94 15.69 7.52
N ALA A 25 3.86 14.93 7.71
CA ALA A 25 3.14 14.84 8.98
C ALA A 25 4.05 14.35 10.12
N LYS A 26 4.85 13.29 9.89
CA LYS A 26 5.83 12.78 10.87
C LYS A 26 6.84 13.85 11.27
N LYS A 27 7.38 14.56 10.28
CA LYS A 27 8.32 15.67 10.51
C LYS A 27 7.69 16.80 11.33
N ILE A 28 6.46 17.21 11.00
CA ILE A 28 5.72 18.27 11.72
C ILE A 28 5.50 17.86 13.17
N ILE A 29 5.01 16.64 13.42
CA ILE A 29 4.73 16.13 14.77
C ILE A 29 5.99 16.06 15.62
N ARG A 30 7.13 15.67 15.04
CA ARG A 30 8.40 15.59 15.76
C ARG A 30 9.00 16.95 16.09
N GLY A 31 8.72 17.98 15.28
CA GLY A 31 9.25 19.33 15.49
C GLY A 31 10.78 19.47 15.37
N SER A 32 11.45 18.57 14.65
CA SER A 32 12.90 18.62 14.43
C SER A 32 13.29 18.55 12.95
N SER A 33 14.59 18.54 12.65
CA SER A 33 15.09 18.39 11.28
C SER A 33 14.60 17.10 10.64
N TRP A 34 14.62 17.04 9.31
CA TRP A 34 14.27 15.82 8.58
C TRP A 34 15.14 14.65 9.01
N GLN A 35 14.50 13.53 9.33
CA GLN A 35 15.17 12.30 9.71
C GLN A 35 14.79 11.21 8.72
N ARG A 36 15.68 10.25 8.50
CA ARG A 36 15.47 9.17 7.52
C ARG A 36 14.20 8.36 7.80
N HIS A 37 13.81 8.26 9.07
CA HIS A 37 12.62 7.55 9.49
C HIS A 37 11.30 8.25 9.10
N ASP A 38 11.34 9.53 8.73
CA ASP A 38 10.17 10.23 8.15
C ASP A 38 9.74 9.59 6.83
N PHE A 39 10.71 9.10 6.07
CA PHE A 39 10.51 8.52 4.75
C PHE A 39 10.21 7.02 4.80
N PHE A 40 10.16 6.42 5.99
CA PHE A 40 9.66 5.07 6.14
C PHE A 40 8.13 5.11 6.10
N LEU A 41 7.57 4.75 4.94
CA LEU A 41 6.13 4.78 4.65
C LEU A 41 5.56 3.38 4.36
N GLY A 42 6.37 2.33 4.46
CA GLY A 42 5.98 0.96 4.09
C GLY A 42 4.76 0.46 4.87
N VAL A 43 4.63 0.84 6.15
CA VAL A 43 3.46 0.49 6.97
C VAL A 43 2.22 1.24 6.49
N GLU A 44 2.35 2.53 6.21
CA GLU A 44 1.27 3.36 5.69
C GLU A 44 0.80 2.88 4.32
N PHE A 45 1.72 2.53 3.41
CA PHE A 45 1.41 1.97 2.10
C PHE A 45 0.68 0.62 2.21
N THR A 46 1.16 -0.28 3.07
CA THR A 46 0.54 -1.61 3.24
C THR A 46 -0.86 -1.50 3.85
N LEU A 47 -1.05 -0.65 4.87
CA LEU A 47 -2.36 -0.37 5.48
C LEU A 47 -3.33 0.31 4.51
N ALA A 48 -2.86 1.26 3.71
CA ALA A 48 -3.67 1.92 2.69
C ALA A 48 -4.13 0.93 1.61
N THR A 49 -3.22 0.05 1.18
CA THR A 49 -3.55 -1.00 0.21
C THR A 49 -4.57 -1.98 0.80
N MET A 50 -4.37 -2.44 2.04
CA MET A 50 -5.29 -3.33 2.73
C MET A 50 -6.69 -2.72 2.87
N SER A 51 -6.77 -1.46 3.30
CA SER A 51 -8.04 -0.72 3.41
C SER A 51 -8.75 -0.62 2.06
N SER A 52 -8.01 -0.32 0.99
CA SER A 52 -8.56 -0.22 -0.36
C SER A 52 -9.07 -1.57 -0.88
N ALA A 53 -8.34 -2.65 -0.60
CA ALA A 53 -8.76 -4.01 -0.97
C ALA A 53 -10.01 -4.46 -0.20
N LEU A 54 -10.14 -4.09 1.08
CA LEU A 54 -11.35 -4.35 1.86
C LEU A 54 -12.55 -3.58 1.32
N ILE A 55 -12.39 -2.30 0.99
CA ILE A 55 -13.46 -1.50 0.37
C ILE A 55 -13.89 -2.15 -0.95
N TYR A 56 -12.93 -2.54 -1.80
CA TYR A 56 -13.24 -3.21 -3.06
C TYR A 56 -13.96 -4.55 -2.87
N LEU A 57 -13.60 -5.32 -1.84
CA LEU A 57 -14.32 -6.54 -1.50
C LEU A 57 -15.80 -6.27 -1.18
N PHE A 58 -16.10 -5.19 -0.44
CA PHE A 58 -17.49 -4.78 -0.19
C PHE A 58 -18.20 -4.31 -1.46
N ASP A 59 -17.52 -3.58 -2.33
CA ASP A 59 -18.07 -3.15 -3.61
C ASP A 59 -18.45 -4.36 -4.49
N LEU A 60 -17.63 -5.42 -4.52
CA LEU A 60 -17.93 -6.66 -5.23
C LEU A 60 -19.21 -7.35 -4.69
N ILE A 61 -19.45 -7.33 -3.38
CA ILE A 61 -20.67 -7.89 -2.77
C ILE A 61 -21.90 -7.14 -3.26
N LYS A 62 -21.81 -5.80 -3.31
CA LYS A 62 -22.89 -4.96 -3.80
C LYS A 62 -23.18 -5.22 -5.29
N ILE A 63 -22.15 -5.26 -6.13
CA ILE A 63 -22.28 -5.51 -7.57
C ILE A 63 -22.90 -6.89 -7.85
N THR A 64 -22.56 -7.91 -7.05
CA THR A 64 -23.14 -9.26 -7.18
C THR A 64 -24.65 -9.27 -6.96
N SER A 65 -25.16 -8.36 -6.11
CA SER A 65 -26.59 -8.28 -5.79
C SER A 65 -27.40 -7.56 -6.89
N GLU A 66 -26.74 -6.73 -7.70
CA GLU A 66 -27.38 -5.85 -8.68
C GLU A 66 -27.17 -6.28 -10.15
N SER A 67 -26.18 -7.14 -10.43
CA SER A 67 -25.74 -7.46 -11.80
C SER A 67 -26.05 -8.90 -12.22
N THR A 68 -26.28 -9.07 -13.53
CA THR A 68 -26.32 -10.37 -14.22
C THR A 68 -24.93 -10.73 -14.77
N GLU A 69 -23.84 -10.29 -14.13
CA GLU A 69 -22.49 -10.70 -14.52
C GLU A 69 -22.36 -12.22 -14.37
N ASN A 70 -21.53 -12.82 -15.23
CA ASN A 70 -21.29 -14.26 -15.19
C ASN A 70 -20.71 -14.66 -13.83
N THR A 71 -21.38 -15.57 -13.11
CA THR A 71 -21.05 -16.00 -11.74
C THR A 71 -19.58 -16.41 -11.60
N GLU A 72 -19.01 -17.02 -12.64
CA GLU A 72 -17.62 -17.47 -12.67
C GLU A 72 -16.60 -16.30 -12.62
N SER A 73 -16.89 -15.20 -13.32
CA SER A 73 -16.06 -13.98 -13.31
C SER A 73 -16.05 -13.35 -11.93
N MET A 74 -17.23 -13.26 -11.29
CA MET A 74 -17.37 -12.69 -9.96
C MET A 74 -16.65 -13.52 -8.90
N LEU A 75 -16.82 -14.84 -8.93
CA LEU A 75 -16.11 -15.74 -8.01
C LEU A 75 -14.59 -15.56 -8.12
N THR A 76 -14.07 -15.45 -9.35
CA THR A 76 -12.64 -15.23 -9.59
C THR A 76 -12.16 -13.91 -8.98
N LYS A 77 -12.90 -12.80 -9.17
CA LYS A 77 -12.57 -11.48 -8.57
C LYS A 77 -12.59 -11.54 -7.04
N PHE A 78 -13.58 -12.23 -6.45
CA PHE A 78 -13.66 -12.44 -5.00
C PHE A 78 -12.46 -13.21 -4.46
N THR A 79 -12.16 -14.37 -5.05
CA THR A 79 -11.05 -15.21 -4.63
C THR A 79 -9.72 -14.48 -4.77
N ALA A 80 -9.50 -13.78 -5.89
CA ALA A 80 -8.29 -12.98 -6.10
C ALA A 80 -8.15 -11.87 -5.06
N THR A 81 -9.23 -11.13 -4.77
CA THR A 81 -9.22 -10.05 -3.76
C THR A 81 -8.98 -10.59 -2.36
N ALA A 82 -9.65 -11.68 -1.97
CA ALA A 82 -9.47 -12.31 -0.66
C ALA A 82 -8.05 -12.86 -0.46
N ALA A 83 -7.51 -13.56 -1.47
CA ALA A 83 -6.13 -14.04 -1.46
C ALA A 83 -5.12 -12.88 -1.38
N PHE A 84 -5.39 -11.79 -2.09
CA PHE A 84 -4.57 -10.60 -2.06
C PHE A 84 -4.58 -9.91 -0.69
N ILE A 85 -5.74 -9.81 -0.02
CA ILE A 85 -5.85 -9.30 1.36
C ILE A 85 -5.02 -10.15 2.32
N ALA A 86 -5.12 -11.49 2.22
CA ALA A 86 -4.32 -12.38 3.06
C ALA A 86 -2.81 -12.18 2.83
N LEU A 87 -2.37 -12.06 1.58
CA LEU A 87 -0.99 -11.76 1.23
C LEU A 87 -0.53 -10.42 1.81
N ILE A 88 -1.34 -9.35 1.67
CA ILE A 88 -1.01 -8.03 2.24
C ILE A 88 -0.88 -8.13 3.74
N PHE A 89 -1.75 -8.88 4.43
CA PHE A 89 -1.66 -9.04 5.87
C PHE A 89 -0.32 -9.68 6.30
N PHE A 90 0.11 -10.75 5.63
CA PHE A 90 1.43 -11.35 5.92
C PHE A 90 2.59 -10.38 5.62
N LEU A 91 2.51 -9.63 4.53
CA LEU A 91 3.53 -8.63 4.18
C LEU A 91 3.53 -7.44 5.14
N LEU A 92 2.38 -7.03 5.66
CA LEU A 92 2.27 -6.02 6.71
C LEU A 92 2.95 -6.50 7.99
N LEU A 93 2.69 -7.73 8.43
CA LEU A 93 3.38 -8.33 9.59
C LEU A 93 4.90 -8.40 9.37
N TYR A 94 5.33 -8.77 8.17
CA TYR A 94 6.75 -8.75 7.79
C TYR A 94 7.36 -7.35 7.86
N VAL A 95 6.70 -6.35 7.28
CA VAL A 95 7.15 -4.94 7.32
C VAL A 95 7.18 -4.39 8.75
N LEU A 96 6.19 -4.73 9.58
CA LEU A 96 6.16 -4.37 11.00
C LEU A 96 7.30 -5.04 11.78
N SER A 97 7.58 -6.32 11.53
CA SER A 97 8.71 -7.02 12.14
C SER A 97 10.04 -6.35 11.77
N MET A 98 10.24 -5.98 10.49
CA MET A 98 11.41 -5.20 10.07
C MET A 98 11.49 -3.86 10.80
N HIS A 99 10.36 -3.15 10.93
CA HIS A 99 10.30 -1.87 11.64
C HIS A 99 10.61 -2.00 13.14
N GLN A 100 10.22 -3.09 13.79
CA GLN A 100 10.56 -3.32 15.20
C GLN A 100 12.05 -3.66 15.37
N ASP A 101 12.60 -4.49 14.49
CA ASP A 101 14.04 -4.82 14.50
C ASP A 101 14.90 -3.58 14.25
N TRP A 102 14.38 -2.65 13.45
CA TRP A 102 15.00 -1.35 13.20
C TRP A 102 15.21 -0.55 14.49
N GLN A 103 14.20 -0.50 15.35
CA GLN A 103 14.26 0.28 16.59
C GLN A 103 15.22 -0.32 17.63
N LYS A 104 15.58 -1.61 17.50
CA LYS A 104 16.35 -2.35 18.51
C LYS A 104 17.86 -2.43 18.27
N LYS A 105 18.37 -2.14 17.05
CA LYS A 105 19.79 -2.35 16.69
C LYS A 105 20.48 -1.08 16.21
N ASP A 106 21.53 -0.68 16.92
CA ASP A 106 22.36 0.50 16.61
C ASP A 106 23.69 0.16 15.88
N ASN A 107 23.97 -1.12 15.66
CA ASN A 107 25.32 -1.56 15.27
C ASN A 107 25.62 -1.56 13.75
N SER A 108 24.66 -1.23 12.86
CA SER A 108 24.93 -1.21 11.41
C SER A 108 24.04 -0.23 10.61
N PRO A 109 24.36 1.08 10.57
CA PRO A 109 23.50 2.10 10.00
C PRO A 109 23.24 1.94 8.48
N ASN A 110 24.20 1.43 7.70
CA ASN A 110 24.05 1.34 6.24
C ASN A 110 23.12 0.20 5.79
N GLY A 111 23.26 -0.98 6.37
CA GLY A 111 22.40 -2.13 6.06
C GLY A 111 20.95 -1.90 6.49
N GLN A 112 20.78 -1.10 7.53
CA GLN A 112 19.50 -0.69 8.08
C GLN A 112 18.74 0.24 7.10
N ILE A 113 19.42 1.19 6.48
CA ILE A 113 18.82 2.11 5.50
C ILE A 113 18.31 1.36 4.27
N ILE A 114 19.11 0.46 3.71
CA ILE A 114 18.74 -0.27 2.49
C ILE A 114 17.53 -1.18 2.77
N ARG A 115 17.58 -1.95 3.86
CA ARG A 115 16.50 -2.88 4.20
C ARG A 115 15.19 -2.17 4.54
N LEU A 116 15.23 -1.04 5.22
CA LEU A 116 13.99 -0.40 5.67
C LEU A 116 13.51 0.73 4.78
N GLY A 117 14.42 1.59 4.33
CA GLY A 117 14.07 2.72 3.48
C GLY A 117 13.68 2.29 2.08
N ILE A 118 14.27 1.21 1.56
CA ILE A 118 14.01 0.76 0.19
C ILE A 118 13.06 -0.44 0.21
N ILE A 119 13.41 -1.55 0.86
CA ILE A 119 12.63 -2.79 0.71
C ILE A 119 11.20 -2.62 1.24
N ALA A 120 11.01 -2.09 2.45
CA ALA A 120 9.67 -1.94 3.01
C ALA A 120 8.78 -0.95 2.22
N ASN A 121 9.37 0.15 1.73
CA ASN A 121 8.65 1.12 0.89
C ASN A 121 8.31 0.53 -0.48
N VAL A 122 9.23 -0.24 -1.09
CA VAL A 122 9.00 -0.93 -2.37
C VAL A 122 7.92 -2.00 -2.21
N ILE A 123 7.92 -2.76 -1.11
CA ILE A 123 6.84 -3.72 -0.82
C ILE A 123 5.51 -2.99 -0.74
N GLY A 124 5.41 -1.92 0.06
CA GLY A 124 4.17 -1.17 0.22
C GLY A 124 3.68 -0.52 -1.07
N ALA A 125 4.53 0.26 -1.75
CA ALA A 125 4.18 0.93 -3.00
C ALA A 125 3.91 -0.08 -4.13
N GLY A 126 4.65 -1.19 -4.16
CA GLY A 126 4.45 -2.29 -5.09
C GLY A 126 3.09 -2.97 -4.89
N LEU A 127 2.70 -3.24 -3.65
CA LEU A 127 1.36 -3.78 -3.34
C LEU A 127 0.26 -2.83 -3.76
N LEU A 128 0.41 -1.53 -3.52
CA LEU A 128 -0.54 -0.52 -3.97
C LEU A 128 -0.69 -0.53 -5.50
N ALA A 129 0.43 -0.56 -6.22
CA ALA A 129 0.43 -0.62 -7.68
C ALA A 129 -0.20 -1.92 -8.20
N ILE A 130 0.16 -3.07 -7.61
CA ILE A 130 -0.40 -4.38 -7.98
C ILE A 130 -1.92 -4.40 -7.76
N PHE A 131 -2.38 -3.88 -6.62
CA PHE A 131 -3.80 -3.79 -6.31
C PHE A 131 -4.56 -3.01 -7.37
N ILE A 132 -4.08 -1.80 -7.68
CA ILE A 132 -4.73 -0.89 -8.61
C ILE A 132 -4.76 -1.48 -10.03
N LEU A 133 -3.63 -2.00 -10.50
CA LEU A 133 -3.47 -2.43 -11.89
C LEU A 133 -4.07 -3.82 -12.16
N PHE A 134 -3.97 -4.76 -11.22
CA PHE A 134 -4.30 -6.17 -11.48
C PHE A 134 -5.47 -6.71 -10.67
N VAL A 135 -5.74 -6.18 -9.48
CA VAL A 135 -6.82 -6.70 -8.61
C VAL A 135 -8.10 -5.92 -8.82
N LYS A 136 -8.05 -4.60 -8.61
CA LYS A 136 -9.19 -3.72 -8.87
C LYS A 136 -9.47 -3.60 -10.35
N GLY A 137 -8.40 -3.50 -11.15
CA GLY A 137 -8.46 -3.21 -12.58
C GLY A 137 -8.87 -1.75 -12.79
N VAL A 138 -7.89 -0.92 -13.15
CA VAL A 138 -8.12 0.42 -13.71
C VAL A 138 -8.03 0.36 -15.23
#